data_AF-A0A2R6PIY7-F1
#
_entry.id   AF-A0A2R6PIY7-F1
#
_cell.length_a   1.000
_cell.length_b   1.000
_cell.length_c   1.000
_cell.angle_alpha   90.00
_cell.angle_beta   90.00
_cell.angle_gamma   90.00
#
_symmetry.space_group_name_H-M   'P 1'
#
loop_
_entity.id
_entity.type
_entity.pdbx_description
1 polymer ?
#
loop_
_entity_poly.entity_id
_entity_poly.type
_entity_poly.pdbx_seq_one_letter_code
_entity_poly.pdbx_strand_id
1 'polypeptide(L)'
;MLVLVIIFLSLLSPASCFNISFPAFDPGSCSDGGNLICMGSVSVANGSLSITPDPTINEKGRVLYRYPVVAWPASFYTTFTIKIMTGSGSLGADGMAFVLAQNSSPSPSLSFGSFMGIFDQSTEGVLQQIAIEFDTYKNEYDPDGNHIAIDTVSVEKPVALRSLNGTGIDLKSGREITVKIEYDGWSKNMQIYMAHAGEQLVSFLNHTMRMKGRVPRSVYVGFTGATGTLLETHQVLSWNFTSIELPKQSLGGGKKRVLVIIVVPTVLFLMFLATIVAIPFVRRVLRRRKESLARKGDIEVLIASSNAPKLFTYRQLSKATRNFSKVNLLGTGGFGSVYKGVTKDPHPTIAVKKISSTSKQGEKEYLAEICTIGRLRHKNLLQLQGWCHDRDELLLVYEYMPNGSLDRYIGKGEFLDWTTRYKILMGLASALVYLHEECGNPVVHRDVKPNNVMLDSDYNAHLGDFGLARLLQNEAASVTTMIAGTPGSRPLAVCLSFSSSASTTTDFTSSTALCRGHTKSFPDETTVHYDQL
;
A
#
# COMPACT_ATOMS: atom_id res chain seq x y z
N MET A 1 9.37 5.12 -2.32
CA MET A 1 9.35 5.21 -3.80
C MET A 1 10.72 5.53 -4.37
N LEU A 2 11.39 6.61 -3.94
CA LEU A 2 12.71 7.01 -4.42
C LEU A 2 13.79 5.91 -4.30
N VAL A 3 13.86 5.23 -3.15
CA VAL A 3 14.81 4.12 -2.92
C VAL A 3 14.54 2.93 -3.86
N LEU A 4 13.28 2.66 -4.18
CA LEU A 4 12.91 1.60 -5.13
C LEU A 4 13.22 1.99 -6.58
N VAL A 5 13.06 3.26 -6.94
CA VAL A 5 13.47 3.80 -8.24
C VAL A 5 15.00 3.74 -8.40
N ILE A 6 15.75 4.04 -7.34
CA ILE A 6 17.21 3.93 -7.31
C ILE A 6 17.66 2.46 -7.38
N ILE A 7 16.97 1.53 -6.71
CA ILE A 7 17.22 0.08 -6.84
C ILE A 7 16.91 -0.41 -8.26
N PHE A 8 15.83 0.07 -8.88
CA PHE A 8 15.47 -0.30 -10.25
C PHE A 8 16.46 0.27 -11.28
N LEU A 9 16.89 1.52 -11.11
CA LEU A 9 17.92 2.16 -11.94
C LEU A 9 19.32 1.57 -11.72
N SER A 10 19.64 1.07 -10.52
CA SER A 10 20.92 0.37 -10.27
C SER A 10 20.93 -1.08 -10.76
N LEU A 11 19.77 -1.68 -11.02
CA LEU A 11 19.64 -2.97 -11.73
C LEU A 11 19.81 -2.83 -13.25
N LEU A 12 19.59 -1.63 -13.80
CA LEU A 12 19.93 -1.26 -15.16
C LEU A 12 21.42 -0.91 -15.21
N SER A 13 22.28 -1.94 -15.25
CA SER A 13 23.67 -1.71 -15.64
C SER A 13 23.67 -1.01 -17.00
N PRO A 14 24.39 0.12 -17.19
CA PRO A 14 24.48 0.75 -18.49
C PRO A 14 24.99 -0.29 -19.49
N ALA A 15 24.17 -0.59 -20.50
CA ALA A 15 24.61 -1.46 -21.58
C ALA A 15 25.75 -0.74 -22.30
N SER A 16 26.94 -1.35 -22.28
CA SER A 16 28.06 -0.82 -23.05
C SER A 16 27.74 -1.02 -24.53
N CYS A 17 27.65 0.09 -25.27
CA CYS A 17 27.42 0.09 -26.70
C CYS A 17 28.77 0.36 -27.38
N PHE A 18 29.16 -0.54 -28.26
CA PHE A 18 30.35 -0.44 -29.09
C PHE A 18 29.92 -0.32 -30.55
N ASN A 19 30.50 0.61 -31.29
CA ASN A 19 30.16 0.87 -32.69
C ASN A 19 31.42 1.19 -33.51
N ILE A 20 31.52 0.61 -34.70
CA ILE A 20 32.51 0.94 -35.72
C ILE A 20 31.83 1.24 -37.04
N SER A 21 32.35 2.22 -37.77
CA SER A 21 31.81 2.63 -39.06
C SER A 21 32.95 2.96 -40.02
N PHE A 22 32.95 2.28 -41.16
CA PHE A 22 33.82 2.46 -42.30
C PHE A 22 32.93 2.73 -43.53
N PRO A 23 32.58 4.00 -43.79
CA PRO A 23 31.82 4.35 -45.00
C PRO A 23 32.64 4.15 -46.28
N ALA A 24 33.97 4.19 -46.16
CA ALA A 24 34.96 3.84 -47.16
C ALA A 24 36.25 3.40 -46.43
N PHE A 25 37.17 2.76 -47.14
CA PHE A 25 38.45 2.31 -46.61
C PHE A 25 39.62 3.11 -47.20
N ASP A 26 40.46 3.65 -46.33
CA ASP A 26 41.67 4.36 -46.71
C ASP A 26 42.92 3.45 -46.61
N PRO A 27 44.00 3.73 -47.35
CA PRO A 27 45.24 2.95 -47.24
C PRO A 27 45.82 2.88 -45.82
N GLY A 28 45.54 3.89 -44.97
CA GLY A 28 45.94 3.92 -43.57
C GLY A 28 45.14 2.95 -42.67
N SER A 29 44.04 2.40 -43.15
CA SER A 29 43.18 1.48 -42.39
C SER A 29 43.93 0.19 -42.04
N CYS A 30 44.83 -0.26 -42.93
CA CYS A 30 45.68 -1.44 -42.76
C CYS A 30 47.11 -1.13 -42.28
N SER A 31 47.50 0.14 -42.12
CA SER A 31 48.86 0.49 -41.72
C SER A 31 49.12 0.20 -40.23
N ASP A 32 50.38 0.30 -39.80
CA ASP A 32 50.73 0.25 -38.38
C ASP A 32 50.03 1.41 -37.64
N GLY A 33 49.16 1.05 -36.69
CA GLY A 33 48.29 2.00 -35.97
C GLY A 33 46.90 2.22 -36.58
N GLY A 34 46.61 1.68 -37.77
CA GLY A 34 45.28 1.68 -38.38
C GLY A 34 44.27 0.82 -37.62
N ASN A 35 42.97 0.99 -37.86
CA ASN A 35 41.93 0.28 -37.11
C ASN A 35 41.72 -1.18 -37.55
N LEU A 36 42.32 -1.61 -38.66
CA LEU A 36 42.21 -2.97 -39.18
C LEU A 36 43.55 -3.70 -39.09
N ILE A 37 43.48 -5.02 -38.94
CA ILE A 37 44.59 -5.96 -39.07
C ILE A 37 44.36 -6.70 -40.38
N CYS A 38 45.19 -6.38 -41.38
CA CYS A 38 45.09 -6.92 -42.73
C CYS A 38 46.20 -7.96 -42.93
N MET A 39 45.83 -9.16 -43.39
CA MET A 39 46.72 -10.31 -43.50
C MET A 39 46.48 -11.05 -44.82
N GLY A 40 47.53 -11.70 -45.33
CA GLY A 40 47.45 -12.40 -46.62
C GLY A 40 47.41 -11.42 -47.79
N SER A 41 46.58 -11.71 -48.79
CA SER A 41 46.47 -10.95 -50.04
C SER A 41 45.76 -9.58 -49.93
N VAL A 42 45.36 -9.16 -48.73
CA VAL A 42 44.50 -7.98 -48.55
C VAL A 42 45.18 -6.71 -49.06
N SER A 43 44.44 -5.91 -49.82
CA SER A 43 44.84 -4.55 -50.21
C SER A 43 43.69 -3.55 -50.04
N VAL A 44 44.04 -2.28 -49.87
CA VAL A 44 43.06 -1.18 -49.81
C VAL A 44 43.35 -0.22 -50.94
N ALA A 45 42.37 -0.02 -51.81
CA ALA A 45 42.48 0.87 -52.95
C ALA A 45 41.11 1.48 -53.29
N ASN A 46 41.12 2.72 -53.78
CA ASN A 46 39.93 3.41 -54.30
C ASN A 46 38.74 3.45 -53.33
N GLY A 47 38.98 3.56 -52.02
CA GLY A 47 37.91 3.58 -51.02
C GLY A 47 37.34 2.21 -50.67
N SER A 48 37.88 1.12 -51.23
CA SER A 48 37.42 -0.25 -51.01
C SER A 48 38.50 -1.12 -50.38
N LEU A 49 38.06 -2.06 -49.55
CA LEU A 49 38.90 -3.10 -48.96
C LEU A 49 38.79 -4.36 -49.81
N SER A 50 39.85 -4.72 -50.51
CA SER A 50 39.90 -5.93 -51.30
C SER A 50 40.58 -7.05 -50.53
N ILE A 51 39.86 -8.14 -50.32
CA ILE A 51 40.36 -9.31 -49.59
C ILE A 51 41.26 -10.14 -50.50
N THR A 52 40.85 -10.31 -51.77
CA THR A 52 41.64 -10.91 -52.86
C THR A 52 41.63 -9.94 -54.06
N PRO A 53 42.68 -9.09 -54.21
CA PRO A 53 42.69 -7.98 -55.15
C PRO A 53 43.06 -8.34 -56.58
N ASP A 54 44.01 -9.25 -56.75
CA ASP A 54 44.40 -9.75 -58.07
C ASP A 54 43.81 -11.15 -58.25
N PRO A 55 43.30 -11.47 -59.46
CA PRO A 55 42.83 -12.81 -59.78
C PRO A 55 44.05 -13.75 -59.93
N THR A 56 44.63 -14.13 -58.80
CA THR A 56 45.63 -15.20 -58.70
C THR A 56 45.01 -16.43 -58.04
N ILE A 57 45.54 -17.60 -58.39
CA ILE A 57 45.05 -18.87 -57.87
C ILE A 57 45.57 -19.11 -56.45
N ASN A 58 44.75 -19.75 -55.62
CA ASN A 58 45.11 -20.10 -54.24
C ASN A 58 45.55 -18.90 -53.39
N GLU A 59 44.86 -17.78 -53.49
CA GLU A 59 45.03 -16.65 -52.58
C GLU A 59 44.09 -16.74 -51.39
N LYS A 60 44.46 -16.07 -50.30
CA LYS A 60 43.56 -15.81 -49.20
C LYS A 60 43.87 -14.50 -48.51
N GLY A 61 42.82 -13.80 -48.14
CA GLY A 61 42.91 -12.59 -47.35
C GLY A 61 42.13 -12.74 -46.05
N ARG A 62 42.61 -12.07 -45.01
CA ARG A 62 41.89 -11.91 -43.75
C ARG A 62 42.03 -10.49 -43.25
N VAL A 63 40.89 -9.89 -42.93
CA VAL A 63 40.82 -8.56 -42.34
C VAL A 63 40.04 -8.65 -41.05
N LEU A 64 40.63 -8.18 -39.97
CA LEU A 64 39.98 -8.14 -38.66
C LEU A 64 40.02 -6.72 -38.12
N TYR A 65 38.95 -6.27 -37.49
CA TYR A 65 39.00 -5.07 -36.67
C TYR A 65 39.97 -5.28 -35.51
N ARG A 66 40.84 -4.29 -35.25
CA ARG A 66 42.01 -4.46 -34.39
C ARG A 66 41.68 -4.76 -32.93
N TYR A 67 40.56 -4.26 -32.43
CA TYR A 67 40.19 -4.42 -31.03
C TYR A 67 39.09 -5.48 -30.86
N PRO A 68 39.24 -6.41 -29.91
CA PRO A 68 38.25 -7.46 -29.72
C PRO A 68 36.92 -6.89 -29.21
N VAL A 69 35.81 -7.45 -29.68
CA VAL A 69 34.45 -7.03 -29.35
C VAL A 69 33.72 -8.13 -28.56
N VAL A 70 32.86 -7.74 -27.62
CA VAL A 70 32.07 -8.70 -26.85
C VAL A 70 31.01 -9.34 -27.75
N ALA A 71 31.08 -10.66 -27.91
CA ALA A 71 30.13 -11.47 -28.69
C ALA A 71 29.02 -12.08 -27.84
N TRP A 72 29.31 -12.41 -26.56
CA TRP A 72 28.27 -12.90 -25.65
C TRP A 72 28.58 -12.67 -24.16
N PRO A 73 27.57 -12.34 -23.33
CA PRO A 73 26.20 -12.07 -23.71
C PRO A 73 26.09 -10.68 -24.36
N ALA A 74 25.70 -10.63 -25.63
CA ALA A 74 25.59 -9.40 -26.40
C ALA A 74 24.54 -9.61 -27.50
N SER A 75 23.95 -8.52 -27.94
CA SER A 75 23.26 -8.45 -29.24
C SER A 75 24.15 -7.64 -30.18
N PHE A 76 24.28 -8.05 -31.43
CA PHE A 76 25.03 -7.28 -32.41
C PHE A 76 24.24 -7.14 -33.70
N TYR A 77 24.55 -6.10 -34.44
CA TYR A 77 24.12 -6.00 -35.82
C TYR A 77 25.25 -5.41 -36.64
N THR A 78 25.38 -5.88 -37.87
CA THR A 78 26.36 -5.38 -38.81
C THR A 78 25.73 -5.22 -40.18
N THR A 79 26.13 -4.15 -40.86
CA THR A 79 25.72 -3.88 -42.23
C THR A 79 26.97 -3.62 -43.03
N PHE A 80 27.10 -4.26 -44.18
CA PHE A 80 28.21 -4.04 -45.09
C PHE A 80 27.77 -4.21 -46.53
N THR A 81 28.49 -3.56 -47.43
CA THR A 81 28.28 -3.71 -48.87
C THR A 81 29.46 -4.45 -49.47
N ILE A 82 29.19 -5.55 -50.15
CA ILE A 82 30.19 -6.35 -50.85
C ILE A 82 30.00 -6.25 -52.36
N LYS A 83 31.07 -6.54 -53.07
CA LYS A 83 31.08 -6.71 -54.52
C LYS A 83 32.02 -7.87 -54.84
N ILE A 84 31.49 -8.90 -55.49
CA ILE A 84 32.27 -10.03 -55.98
C ILE A 84 32.27 -9.99 -57.50
N MET A 85 33.47 -9.97 -58.09
CA MET A 85 33.64 -9.90 -59.54
C MET A 85 34.45 -11.10 -60.01
N THR A 86 33.94 -11.83 -60.99
CA THR A 86 34.68 -12.90 -61.66
C THR A 86 35.77 -12.32 -62.56
N GLY A 87 36.82 -13.10 -62.81
CA GLY A 87 37.88 -12.77 -63.77
C GLY A 87 37.39 -12.81 -65.23
N SER A 88 38.30 -13.09 -66.17
CA SER A 88 38.00 -13.20 -67.60
C SER A 88 37.12 -14.43 -67.92
N GLY A 89 35.82 -14.37 -67.59
CA GLY A 89 34.83 -15.44 -67.78
C GLY A 89 33.65 -15.36 -66.80
N SER A 90 32.64 -16.20 -66.99
CA SER A 90 31.47 -16.33 -66.09
C SER A 90 31.67 -17.33 -64.95
N LEU A 91 32.88 -17.88 -64.81
CA LEU A 91 33.24 -18.87 -63.79
C LEU A 91 34.12 -18.19 -62.73
N GLY A 92 33.66 -18.14 -61.48
CA GLY A 92 34.37 -17.62 -60.31
C GLY A 92 34.19 -18.56 -59.11
N ALA A 93 35.18 -18.59 -58.23
CA ALA A 93 35.21 -19.36 -56.98
C ALA A 93 36.26 -18.74 -56.02
N ASP A 94 36.20 -18.96 -54.71
CA ASP A 94 35.29 -19.86 -53.98
C ASP A 94 34.40 -19.16 -52.94
N GLY A 95 34.53 -17.84 -52.80
CA GLY A 95 33.67 -17.01 -51.97
C GLY A 95 34.40 -16.27 -50.85
N MET A 96 33.60 -15.57 -50.05
CA MET A 96 34.05 -14.81 -48.89
C MET A 96 33.14 -15.01 -47.69
N ALA A 97 33.59 -14.60 -46.51
CA ALA A 97 32.79 -14.70 -45.30
C ALA A 97 32.97 -13.50 -44.37
N PHE A 98 31.90 -13.16 -43.64
CA PHE A 98 32.00 -12.35 -42.43
C PHE A 98 32.30 -13.26 -41.23
N VAL A 99 33.31 -12.93 -40.43
CA VAL A 99 33.82 -13.80 -39.37
C VAL A 99 33.77 -13.16 -37.99
N LEU A 100 33.40 -13.97 -36.99
CA LEU A 100 33.62 -13.75 -35.56
C LEU A 100 34.73 -14.71 -35.11
N ALA A 101 35.96 -14.23 -35.14
CA ALA A 101 37.17 -15.02 -34.93
C ALA A 101 37.59 -15.08 -33.46
N GLN A 102 38.09 -16.23 -33.02
CA GLN A 102 38.59 -16.41 -31.65
C GLN A 102 39.82 -15.55 -31.31
N ASN A 103 40.64 -15.21 -32.29
CA ASN A 103 41.91 -14.51 -32.12
C ASN A 103 42.26 -13.68 -33.36
N SER A 104 43.38 -12.95 -33.30
CA SER A 104 43.92 -12.15 -34.41
C SER A 104 44.98 -12.90 -35.21
N SER A 105 44.91 -14.24 -35.27
CA SER A 105 45.84 -15.03 -36.09
C SER A 105 45.47 -14.94 -37.58
N PRO A 106 46.44 -15.14 -38.49
CA PRO A 106 46.17 -15.32 -39.91
C PRO A 106 45.19 -16.46 -40.19
N SER A 107 44.60 -16.46 -41.39
CA SER A 107 43.84 -17.61 -41.87
C SER A 107 44.71 -18.89 -41.87
N PRO A 108 44.10 -20.07 -41.63
CA PRO A 108 44.85 -21.33 -41.61
C PRO A 108 45.65 -21.57 -42.89
N SER A 109 46.77 -22.29 -42.81
CA SER A 109 47.78 -22.32 -43.88
C SER A 109 47.28 -22.97 -45.16
N LEU A 110 46.30 -23.87 -45.10
CA LEU A 110 45.71 -24.55 -46.26
C LEU A 110 44.24 -24.17 -46.51
N SER A 111 43.79 -23.04 -45.95
CA SER A 111 42.41 -22.55 -46.08
C SER A 111 42.08 -21.87 -47.41
N PHE A 112 42.65 -22.34 -48.52
CA PHE A 112 42.39 -21.79 -49.85
C PHE A 112 41.15 -22.46 -50.47
N GLY A 113 40.66 -21.91 -51.58
CA GLY A 113 39.50 -22.46 -52.28
C GLY A 113 38.26 -22.52 -51.38
N SER A 114 37.56 -23.66 -51.41
CA SER A 114 36.29 -23.89 -50.68
C SER A 114 36.37 -23.70 -49.16
N PHE A 115 37.57 -23.63 -48.58
CA PHE A 115 37.74 -23.27 -47.18
C PHE A 115 37.64 -21.76 -46.89
N MET A 116 37.63 -20.90 -47.92
CA MET A 116 37.34 -19.45 -47.88
C MET A 116 38.15 -18.62 -46.87
N GLY A 117 39.34 -19.07 -46.49
CA GLY A 117 40.13 -18.42 -45.44
C GLY A 117 39.60 -18.64 -44.01
N ILE A 118 38.57 -19.48 -43.84
CA ILE A 118 37.85 -19.72 -42.59
C ILE A 118 38.54 -20.83 -41.81
N PHE A 119 38.54 -22.05 -42.36
CA PHE A 119 39.09 -23.27 -41.74
C PHE A 119 40.12 -23.93 -42.66
N ASP A 120 40.76 -24.99 -42.20
CA ASP A 120 41.40 -26.00 -43.02
C ASP A 120 41.22 -27.35 -42.30
N GLN A 121 41.65 -28.43 -42.95
CA GLN A 121 41.51 -29.79 -42.40
C GLN A 121 42.11 -29.97 -40.99
N SER A 122 43.09 -29.15 -40.59
CA SER A 122 43.72 -29.21 -39.26
C SER A 122 42.98 -28.42 -38.19
N THR A 123 42.11 -27.49 -38.61
CA THR A 123 41.46 -26.52 -37.73
C THR A 123 39.96 -26.70 -37.59
N GLU A 124 39.33 -27.44 -38.50
CA GLU A 124 37.93 -27.87 -38.36
C GLU A 124 37.71 -28.64 -37.04
N GLY A 125 36.63 -28.31 -36.34
CA GLY A 125 36.32 -28.84 -35.02
C GLY A 125 37.20 -28.34 -33.87
N VAL A 126 38.28 -27.59 -34.15
CA VAL A 126 39.22 -27.06 -33.15
C VAL A 126 39.04 -25.56 -32.95
N LEU A 127 38.97 -24.78 -34.04
CA LEU A 127 38.80 -23.33 -33.97
C LEU A 127 37.38 -22.96 -33.52
N GLN A 128 37.30 -22.05 -32.56
CA GLN A 128 36.04 -21.49 -32.04
C GLN A 128 35.69 -20.19 -32.76
N GLN A 129 35.20 -20.30 -33.98
CA GLN A 129 34.80 -19.15 -34.79
C GLN A 129 33.43 -19.36 -35.44
N ILE A 130 32.77 -18.27 -35.78
CA ILE A 130 31.54 -18.30 -36.58
C ILE A 130 31.83 -17.55 -37.86
N ALA A 131 31.51 -18.14 -39.00
CA ALA A 131 31.54 -17.49 -40.30
C ALA A 131 30.14 -17.45 -40.88
N ILE A 132 29.80 -16.35 -41.55
CA ILE A 132 28.66 -16.26 -42.45
C ILE A 132 29.26 -16.22 -43.85
N GLU A 133 29.17 -17.34 -44.55
CA GLU A 133 29.74 -17.51 -45.89
C GLU A 133 28.83 -16.97 -46.99
N PHE A 134 29.46 -16.49 -48.06
CA PHE A 134 28.85 -16.07 -49.31
C PHE A 134 29.53 -16.87 -50.42
N ASP A 135 28.96 -18.04 -50.71
CA ASP A 135 29.58 -19.04 -51.57
C ASP A 135 29.13 -18.86 -53.04
N THR A 136 30.12 -18.75 -53.92
CA THR A 136 29.99 -18.52 -55.36
C THR A 136 30.25 -19.78 -56.21
N TYR A 137 30.65 -20.87 -55.57
CA TYR A 137 31.04 -22.13 -56.20
C TYR A 137 30.26 -23.32 -55.61
N LYS A 138 30.14 -24.39 -56.40
CA LYS A 138 29.42 -25.59 -55.96
C LYS A 138 30.42 -26.71 -55.71
N ASN A 139 30.71 -27.01 -54.46
CA ASN A 139 31.37 -28.25 -54.06
C ASN A 139 30.36 -29.40 -53.92
N GLU A 140 30.86 -30.60 -53.61
CA GLU A 140 30.02 -31.81 -53.55
C GLU A 140 28.92 -31.76 -52.47
N TYR A 141 29.16 -30.99 -51.41
CA TYR A 141 28.26 -30.81 -50.27
C TYR A 141 27.29 -29.63 -50.43
N ASP A 142 27.46 -28.80 -51.46
CA ASP A 142 26.66 -27.59 -51.64
C ASP A 142 25.40 -27.83 -52.48
N PRO A 143 24.31 -27.10 -52.21
CA PRO A 143 23.13 -27.16 -53.06
C PRO A 143 23.43 -26.63 -54.48
N ASP A 144 24.17 -25.52 -54.55
CA ASP A 144 24.51 -24.74 -55.73
C ASP A 144 25.64 -23.75 -55.43
N GLY A 145 26.15 -23.04 -56.44
CA GLY A 145 27.21 -22.05 -56.28
C GLY A 145 26.69 -20.60 -56.18
N ASN A 146 25.61 -20.40 -55.43
CA ASN A 146 25.08 -19.09 -55.09
C ASN A 146 24.25 -19.21 -53.80
N HIS A 147 24.91 -19.38 -52.66
CA HIS A 147 24.25 -19.62 -51.39
C HIS A 147 24.94 -18.95 -50.21
N ILE A 148 24.28 -19.01 -49.06
CA ILE A 148 24.80 -18.48 -47.79
C ILE A 148 24.62 -19.54 -46.75
N ALA A 149 25.64 -19.73 -45.95
CA ALA A 149 25.57 -20.56 -44.78
C ALA A 149 26.19 -19.90 -43.56
N ILE A 150 26.01 -20.58 -42.43
CA ILE A 150 26.59 -20.19 -41.16
C ILE A 150 27.45 -21.35 -40.66
N ASP A 151 28.75 -21.13 -40.64
CA ASP A 151 29.75 -22.15 -40.31
C ASP A 151 30.28 -21.91 -38.92
N THR A 152 30.46 -22.99 -38.18
CA THR A 152 30.93 -22.90 -36.79
C THR A 152 32.07 -23.85 -36.48
N VAL A 153 32.09 -25.01 -37.11
CA VAL A 153 33.11 -26.05 -36.87
C VAL A 153 33.65 -26.63 -38.17
N SER A 154 32.90 -26.54 -39.26
CA SER A 154 33.25 -27.06 -40.58
C SER A 154 32.49 -26.27 -41.63
N VAL A 155 33.11 -26.08 -42.80
CA VAL A 155 32.46 -25.47 -43.98
C VAL A 155 31.56 -26.49 -44.68
N GLU A 156 31.92 -27.77 -44.65
CA GLU A 156 31.11 -28.83 -45.29
C GLU A 156 29.77 -29.09 -44.56
N LYS A 157 29.67 -28.67 -43.29
CA LYS A 157 28.51 -28.94 -42.42
C LYS A 157 28.06 -27.67 -41.69
N PRO A 158 27.51 -26.69 -42.43
CA PRO A 158 26.98 -25.48 -41.84
C PRO A 158 25.83 -25.78 -40.88
N VAL A 159 25.65 -24.92 -39.88
CA VAL A 159 24.51 -25.04 -38.95
C VAL A 159 23.20 -24.51 -39.54
N ALA A 160 23.30 -23.70 -40.59
CA ALA A 160 22.20 -23.22 -41.40
C ALA A 160 22.71 -22.86 -42.79
N LEU A 161 21.97 -23.21 -43.83
CA LEU A 161 22.31 -22.93 -45.22
C LEU A 161 21.04 -22.59 -46.01
N ARG A 162 21.12 -21.65 -46.95
CA ARG A 162 20.04 -21.34 -47.88
C ARG A 162 20.59 -20.86 -49.23
N SER A 163 20.05 -21.42 -50.31
CA SER A 163 20.31 -20.99 -51.69
C SER A 163 19.70 -19.62 -52.01
N LEU A 164 20.44 -18.80 -52.74
CA LEU A 164 19.98 -17.52 -53.29
C LEU A 164 19.30 -17.68 -54.66
N ASN A 165 19.31 -18.88 -55.25
CA ASN A 165 18.65 -19.12 -56.53
C ASN A 165 17.14 -18.83 -56.44
N GLY A 166 16.64 -18.07 -57.42
CA GLY A 166 15.24 -17.61 -57.45
C GLY A 166 14.96 -16.34 -56.63
N THR A 167 15.94 -15.77 -55.91
CA THR A 167 15.78 -14.50 -55.18
C THR A 167 16.07 -13.26 -56.04
N GLY A 168 16.72 -13.44 -57.20
CA GLY A 168 17.21 -12.33 -58.03
C GLY A 168 18.57 -11.76 -57.59
N ILE A 169 19.15 -12.32 -56.52
CA ILE A 169 20.51 -12.00 -56.07
C ILE A 169 21.47 -13.07 -56.60
N ASP A 170 22.48 -12.62 -57.31
CA ASP A 170 23.60 -13.43 -57.79
C ASP A 170 24.89 -12.83 -57.22
N LEU A 171 25.56 -13.58 -56.34
CA LEU A 171 26.73 -13.11 -55.60
C LEU A 171 27.87 -12.67 -56.54
N LYS A 172 28.06 -13.38 -57.65
CA LYS A 172 29.12 -13.12 -58.64
C LYS A 172 28.71 -12.19 -59.79
N SER A 173 27.58 -11.51 -59.66
CA SER A 173 27.06 -10.59 -60.69
C SER A 173 27.90 -9.33 -60.89
N GLY A 174 28.85 -9.04 -60.00
CA GLY A 174 29.60 -7.77 -59.99
C GLY A 174 28.75 -6.56 -59.56
N ARG A 175 27.48 -6.75 -59.20
CA ARG A 175 26.65 -5.71 -58.58
C ARG A 175 27.00 -5.57 -57.11
N GLU A 176 26.77 -4.39 -56.56
CA GLU A 176 26.93 -4.14 -55.14
C GLU A 176 25.79 -4.78 -54.36
N ILE A 177 26.11 -5.58 -53.35
CA ILE A 177 25.15 -6.30 -52.53
C ILE A 177 25.29 -5.80 -51.09
N THR A 178 24.19 -5.29 -50.53
CA THR A 178 24.15 -4.87 -49.14
C THR A 178 23.63 -6.02 -48.29
N VAL A 179 24.41 -6.39 -47.29
CA VAL A 179 24.09 -7.42 -46.32
C VAL A 179 23.92 -6.80 -44.95
N LYS A 180 22.89 -7.22 -44.23
CA LYS A 180 22.66 -6.86 -42.84
C LYS A 180 22.47 -8.12 -42.01
N ILE A 181 23.26 -8.27 -40.96
CA ILE A 181 23.19 -9.41 -40.03
C ILE A 181 22.78 -8.86 -38.67
N GLU A 182 21.73 -9.42 -38.07
CA GLU A 182 21.24 -9.09 -36.75
C GLU A 182 21.25 -10.33 -35.86
N TYR A 183 21.94 -10.27 -34.74
CA TYR A 183 21.90 -11.30 -33.71
C TYR A 183 21.31 -10.73 -32.42
N ASP A 184 20.16 -11.25 -32.01
CA ASP A 184 19.56 -10.96 -30.71
C ASP A 184 20.03 -11.95 -29.66
N GLY A 185 20.88 -11.49 -28.74
CA GLY A 185 21.39 -12.28 -27.63
C GLY A 185 20.33 -12.74 -26.62
N TRP A 186 19.15 -12.11 -26.58
CA TRP A 186 18.05 -12.54 -25.70
C TRP A 186 17.31 -13.75 -26.26
N SER A 187 16.85 -13.68 -27.51
CA SER A 187 16.16 -14.77 -28.20
C SER A 187 17.12 -15.82 -28.76
N LYS A 188 18.41 -15.50 -28.87
CA LYS A 188 19.46 -16.31 -29.51
C LYS A 188 19.20 -16.48 -31.00
N ASN A 189 18.61 -15.48 -31.62
CA ASN A 189 18.15 -15.54 -32.99
C ASN A 189 19.05 -14.69 -33.89
N MET A 190 19.53 -15.28 -34.98
CA MET A 190 20.31 -14.61 -36.01
C MET A 190 19.49 -14.47 -37.28
N GLN A 191 19.39 -13.25 -37.78
CA GLN A 191 18.68 -12.90 -39.01
C GLN A 191 19.64 -12.25 -39.99
N ILE A 192 19.62 -12.71 -41.23
CA ILE A 192 20.41 -12.17 -42.34
C ILE A 192 19.44 -11.58 -43.34
N TYR A 193 19.68 -10.33 -43.73
CA TYR A 193 18.92 -9.58 -44.71
C TYR A 193 19.82 -9.16 -45.86
N MET A 194 19.32 -9.20 -47.08
CA MET A 194 20.09 -8.88 -48.27
C MET A 194 19.26 -8.23 -49.37
N ALA A 195 19.93 -7.43 -50.18
CA ALA A 195 19.43 -6.85 -51.43
C ALA A 195 20.61 -6.29 -52.24
N HIS A 196 20.39 -6.00 -53.52
CA HIS A 196 21.33 -5.16 -54.27
C HIS A 196 21.33 -3.75 -53.67
N ALA A 197 22.45 -3.04 -53.76
CA ALA A 197 22.58 -1.69 -53.22
C ALA A 197 21.52 -0.75 -53.81
N GLY A 198 20.81 -0.02 -52.94
CA GLY A 198 19.70 0.85 -53.30
C GLY A 198 18.32 0.19 -53.31
N GLU A 199 18.24 -1.14 -53.24
CA GLU A 199 16.98 -1.89 -53.14
C GLU A 199 16.59 -2.17 -51.67
N GLN A 200 15.33 -2.57 -51.44
CA GLN A 200 14.83 -2.88 -50.10
C GLN A 200 15.38 -4.22 -49.59
N LEU A 201 16.02 -4.21 -48.41
CA LEU A 201 16.51 -5.42 -47.74
C LEU A 201 15.40 -6.44 -47.47
N VAL A 202 15.61 -7.69 -47.90
CA VAL A 202 14.70 -8.80 -47.67
C VAL A 202 15.30 -9.77 -46.66
N SER A 203 14.48 -10.27 -45.73
CA SER A 203 14.92 -11.30 -44.78
C SER A 203 15.20 -12.60 -45.51
N PHE A 204 16.46 -13.03 -45.48
CA PHE A 204 16.95 -14.17 -46.25
C PHE A 204 17.20 -15.41 -45.38
N LEU A 205 17.88 -15.30 -44.25
CA LEU A 205 18.12 -16.47 -43.39
C LEU A 205 17.77 -16.13 -41.95
N ASN A 206 17.07 -17.05 -41.29
CA ASN A 206 16.75 -16.94 -39.88
C ASN A 206 17.14 -18.23 -39.17
N HIS A 207 17.98 -18.14 -38.15
CA HIS A 207 18.48 -19.31 -37.44
C HIS A 207 18.72 -19.01 -35.95
N THR A 208 18.23 -19.89 -35.09
CA THR A 208 18.41 -19.78 -33.65
C THR A 208 19.67 -20.51 -33.19
N MET A 209 20.69 -19.79 -32.71
CA MET A 209 21.93 -20.37 -32.21
C MET A 209 22.49 -19.65 -30.98
N ARG A 210 23.24 -20.41 -30.16
CA ARG A 210 23.94 -19.87 -28.99
C ARG A 210 25.39 -19.57 -29.34
N MET A 211 25.81 -18.32 -29.14
CA MET A 211 27.22 -17.90 -29.26
C MET A 211 28.12 -18.57 -28.21
N LYS A 212 27.62 -18.73 -26.98
CA LYS A 212 28.34 -19.42 -25.90
C LYS A 212 28.66 -20.86 -26.30
N GLY A 213 29.96 -21.19 -26.30
CA GLY A 213 30.48 -22.51 -26.67
C GLY A 213 30.82 -22.67 -28.15
N ARG A 214 30.52 -21.66 -28.99
CA ARG A 214 30.96 -21.59 -30.40
C ARG A 214 32.10 -20.60 -30.60
N VAL A 215 32.06 -19.49 -29.86
CA VAL A 215 33.09 -18.44 -29.86
C VAL A 215 33.47 -18.07 -28.43
N PRO A 216 34.68 -17.52 -28.19
CA PRO A 216 35.02 -16.91 -26.91
C PRO A 216 34.15 -15.68 -26.62
N ARG A 217 34.19 -15.19 -25.37
CA ARG A 217 33.40 -14.02 -24.94
C ARG A 217 33.72 -12.77 -25.76
N SER A 218 35.00 -12.56 -26.05
CA SER A 218 35.50 -11.46 -26.85
C SER A 218 36.11 -12.03 -28.13
N VAL A 219 35.71 -11.50 -29.28
CA VAL A 219 36.07 -12.00 -30.61
C VAL A 219 36.63 -10.88 -31.48
N TYR A 220 37.36 -11.23 -32.51
CA TYR A 220 37.73 -10.30 -33.57
C TYR A 220 36.71 -10.41 -34.70
N VAL A 221 36.13 -9.28 -35.11
CA VAL A 221 35.16 -9.25 -36.21
C VAL A 221 35.81 -8.78 -37.49
N GLY A 222 35.39 -9.30 -38.64
CA GLY A 222 35.90 -8.86 -39.93
C GLY A 222 35.55 -9.82 -41.05
N PHE A 223 36.43 -9.96 -42.03
CA PHE A 223 36.16 -10.68 -43.26
C PHE A 223 37.31 -11.62 -43.65
N THR A 224 36.98 -12.73 -44.28
CA THR A 224 37.92 -13.62 -44.97
C THR A 224 37.43 -13.88 -46.38
N GLY A 225 38.32 -14.31 -47.25
CA GLY A 225 37.99 -14.73 -48.60
C GLY A 225 39.17 -15.44 -49.21
N ALA A 226 38.90 -16.38 -50.10
CA ALA A 226 39.94 -17.15 -50.77
C ALA A 226 39.56 -17.41 -52.22
N THR A 227 40.58 -17.60 -53.05
CA THR A 227 40.43 -18.10 -54.41
C THR A 227 40.99 -19.51 -54.47
N GLY A 228 40.42 -20.34 -55.33
CA GLY A 228 40.95 -21.65 -55.70
C GLY A 228 41.61 -21.59 -57.07
N THR A 229 41.20 -22.49 -57.97
CA THR A 229 41.67 -22.50 -59.36
C THR A 229 40.89 -21.57 -60.28
N LEU A 230 39.72 -21.09 -59.83
CA LEU A 230 38.92 -20.09 -60.53
C LEU A 230 39.17 -18.72 -59.91
N LEU A 231 39.01 -17.70 -60.75
CA LEU A 231 39.45 -16.36 -60.44
C LEU A 231 38.26 -15.48 -60.08
N GLU A 232 38.26 -14.94 -58.86
CA GLU A 232 37.35 -13.90 -58.45
C GLU A 232 37.99 -12.93 -57.45
N THR A 233 37.43 -11.74 -57.38
CA THR A 233 37.87 -10.69 -56.47
C THR A 233 36.79 -10.40 -55.45
N HIS A 234 37.20 -10.30 -54.18
CA HIS A 234 36.31 -10.05 -53.06
C HIS A 234 36.55 -8.64 -52.54
N GLN A 235 35.54 -7.77 -52.61
CA GLN A 235 35.63 -6.38 -52.15
C GLN A 235 34.56 -6.07 -51.12
N VAL A 236 34.97 -5.37 -50.06
CA VAL A 236 34.09 -4.72 -49.09
C VAL A 236 34.16 -3.22 -49.33
N LEU A 237 33.02 -2.62 -49.64
CA LEU A 237 32.91 -1.20 -50.01
C LEU A 237 32.59 -0.32 -48.79
N SER A 238 31.77 -0.84 -47.89
CA SER A 238 31.45 -0.18 -46.62
C SER A 238 31.19 -1.22 -45.54
N TRP A 239 31.43 -0.86 -44.27
CA TRP A 239 31.18 -1.73 -43.14
C TRP A 239 30.81 -0.95 -41.88
N ASN A 240 29.71 -1.34 -41.26
CA ASN A 240 29.26 -0.86 -39.97
C ASN A 240 28.99 -2.05 -39.05
N PHE A 241 29.42 -1.97 -37.80
CA PHE A 241 29.19 -3.02 -36.81
C PHE A 241 28.92 -2.39 -35.44
N THR A 242 27.82 -2.80 -34.82
CA THR A 242 27.46 -2.41 -33.47
C THR A 242 27.28 -3.65 -32.61
N SER A 243 27.85 -3.64 -31.40
CA SER A 243 27.59 -4.63 -30.36
C SER A 243 27.09 -3.95 -29.09
N ILE A 244 26.08 -4.55 -28.47
CA ILE A 244 25.46 -4.10 -27.23
C ILE A 244 25.63 -5.22 -26.21
N GLU A 245 26.48 -4.99 -25.22
CA GLU A 245 26.69 -5.97 -24.16
C GLU A 245 25.45 -6.07 -23.27
N LEU A 246 24.98 -7.31 -23.07
CA LEU A 246 23.83 -7.59 -22.24
C LEU A 246 24.26 -7.84 -20.78
N PRO A 247 23.43 -7.47 -19.80
CA PRO A 247 23.73 -7.74 -18.39
C PRO A 247 23.99 -9.23 -18.16
N LYS A 248 24.89 -9.58 -17.22
CA LYS A 248 25.22 -10.99 -16.87
C LYS A 248 23.99 -11.85 -16.57
N GLN A 249 22.87 -11.25 -16.20
CA GLN A 249 21.58 -11.91 -15.99
C GLN A 249 20.99 -12.56 -17.25
N SER A 250 21.36 -12.09 -18.45
CA SER A 250 21.01 -12.71 -19.74
C SER A 250 21.63 -14.09 -19.96
N LEU A 251 22.69 -14.44 -19.20
CA LEU A 251 23.35 -15.75 -19.24
C LEU A 251 22.55 -16.85 -18.49
N GLY A 252 21.53 -16.48 -17.70
CA GLY A 252 20.76 -17.38 -16.85
C GLY A 252 19.34 -17.64 -17.35
N GLY A 253 18.97 -18.92 -17.48
CA GLY A 253 17.68 -19.37 -18.00
C GLY A 253 16.44 -18.76 -17.31
N GLY A 254 15.37 -18.63 -18.09
CA GLY A 254 14.15 -17.85 -17.84
C GLY A 254 13.36 -18.09 -16.54
N LYS A 255 13.81 -18.96 -15.64
CA LYS A 255 13.16 -19.20 -14.34
C LYS A 255 13.29 -18.00 -13.38
N LYS A 256 14.41 -17.26 -13.41
CA LYS A 256 14.59 -16.08 -12.56
C LYS A 256 13.83 -14.84 -13.08
N ARG A 257 13.58 -14.75 -14.39
CA ARG A 257 12.77 -13.67 -15.00
C ARG A 257 11.30 -13.78 -14.63
N VAL A 258 10.72 -14.98 -14.70
CA VAL A 258 9.32 -15.20 -14.27
C VAL A 258 9.17 -14.90 -12.78
N LEU A 259 10.14 -15.30 -11.95
CA LEU A 259 10.09 -15.03 -10.52
C LEU A 259 10.14 -13.53 -10.21
N VAL A 260 11.03 -12.76 -10.84
CA VAL A 260 11.13 -11.31 -10.59
C VAL A 260 9.92 -10.55 -11.15
N ILE A 261 9.44 -10.90 -12.35
CA ILE A 261 8.28 -10.26 -12.98
C ILE A 261 6.99 -10.54 -12.19
N ILE A 262 6.86 -11.68 -11.51
CA ILE A 262 5.67 -12.00 -10.71
C ILE A 262 5.79 -11.51 -9.25
N VAL A 263 6.95 -11.69 -8.62
CA VAL A 263 7.10 -11.42 -7.17
C VAL A 263 7.12 -9.92 -6.87
N VAL A 264 7.75 -9.10 -7.73
CA VAL A 264 7.82 -7.65 -7.48
C VAL A 264 6.44 -6.97 -7.50
N PRO A 265 5.59 -7.13 -8.53
CA PRO A 265 4.26 -6.52 -8.53
C PRO A 265 3.32 -7.12 -7.47
N THR A 266 3.45 -8.41 -7.12
CA THR A 266 2.63 -9.00 -6.06
C THR A 266 2.98 -8.45 -4.67
N VAL A 267 4.27 -8.27 -4.36
CA VAL A 267 4.70 -7.64 -3.10
C VAL A 267 4.26 -6.17 -3.04
N LEU A 268 4.35 -5.42 -4.15
CA LEU A 268 3.88 -4.04 -4.22
C LEU A 268 2.36 -3.94 -4.02
N PHE A 269 1.59 -4.85 -4.61
CA PHE A 269 0.13 -4.90 -4.45
C PHE A 269 -0.29 -5.21 -3.00
N LEU A 270 0.39 -6.16 -2.34
CA LEU A 270 0.13 -6.51 -0.94
C LEU A 270 0.48 -5.35 0.01
N MET A 271 1.58 -4.63 -0.25
CA MET A 271 1.95 -3.43 0.51
C MET A 271 0.90 -2.31 0.35
N PHE A 272 0.40 -2.11 -0.87
CA PHE A 272 -0.65 -1.12 -1.14
C PHE A 272 -1.95 -1.46 -0.38
N LEU A 273 -2.39 -2.73 -0.42
CA LEU A 273 -3.53 -3.22 0.36
C LEU A 273 -3.36 -3.01 1.87
N ALA A 274 -2.17 -3.29 2.41
CA ALA A 274 -1.87 -3.09 3.83
C ALA A 274 -1.99 -1.60 4.23
N THR A 275 -1.53 -0.67 3.37
CA THR A 275 -1.64 0.77 3.64
C THR A 275 -3.08 1.28 3.60
N ILE A 276 -3.92 0.75 2.70
CA ILE A 276 -5.35 1.11 2.61
C ILE A 276 -6.10 0.76 3.90
N VAL A 277 -5.73 -0.34 4.56
CA VAL A 277 -6.37 -0.76 5.82
C VAL A 277 -5.76 -0.07 7.04
N ALA A 278 -4.43 0.08 7.09
CA ALA A 278 -3.73 0.63 8.25
C ALA A 278 -4.01 2.12 8.47
N ILE A 279 -4.04 2.94 7.41
CA ILE A 279 -4.24 4.40 7.51
C ILE A 279 -5.59 4.76 8.15
N PRO A 280 -6.76 4.24 7.70
CA PRO A 280 -8.03 4.54 8.34
C PRO A 280 -8.15 3.94 9.74
N PHE A 281 -7.52 2.79 10.02
CA PHE A 281 -7.49 2.21 11.36
C PHE A 281 -6.73 3.10 12.36
N VAL A 282 -5.53 3.54 12.01
CA VAL A 282 -4.72 4.45 12.84
C VAL A 282 -5.42 5.80 13.02
N ARG A 283 -5.99 6.37 11.95
CA ARG A 283 -6.77 7.62 12.02
C ARG A 283 -7.97 7.49 12.96
N ARG A 284 -8.69 6.37 12.95
CA ARG A 284 -9.81 6.11 13.88
C ARG A 284 -9.34 6.07 15.34
N VAL A 285 -8.22 5.41 15.62
CA VAL A 285 -7.68 5.30 16.99
C VAL A 285 -7.23 6.67 17.51
N LEU A 286 -6.52 7.45 16.69
CA LEU A 286 -6.06 8.78 17.06
C LEU A 286 -7.23 9.76 17.27
N ARG A 287 -8.29 9.69 16.45
CA ARG A 287 -9.48 10.52 16.62
C ARG A 287 -10.18 10.27 17.96
N ARG A 288 -10.36 8.99 18.33
CA ARG A 288 -10.97 8.61 19.61
C ARG A 288 -10.18 9.13 20.82
N ARG A 289 -8.84 9.08 20.77
CA ARG A 289 -8.00 9.62 21.85
C ARG A 289 -8.13 11.14 21.99
N LYS A 290 -8.19 11.87 20.88
CA LYS A 290 -8.35 13.33 20.88
C LYS A 290 -9.71 13.77 21.45
N GLU A 291 -10.79 13.07 21.08
CA GLU A 291 -12.15 13.33 21.58
C GLU A 291 -12.31 13.03 23.09
N SER A 292 -11.55 12.06 23.63
CA SER A 292 -11.54 11.75 25.06
C SER A 292 -10.78 12.80 25.87
N LEU A 293 -9.64 13.28 25.38
CA LEU A 293 -8.84 14.30 26.06
C LEU A 293 -9.54 15.66 26.14
N ALA A 294 -10.20 16.08 25.05
CA ALA A 294 -10.92 17.34 24.99
C ALA A 294 -12.08 17.39 26.01
N ARG A 295 -12.90 16.32 26.08
CA ARG A 295 -14.00 16.22 27.04
C ARG A 295 -13.55 16.27 28.50
N LYS A 296 -12.37 15.72 28.81
CA LYS A 296 -11.82 15.77 30.17
C LYS A 296 -11.41 17.20 30.55
N GLY A 297 -10.84 17.95 29.60
CA GLY A 297 -10.49 19.37 29.80
C GLY A 297 -11.71 20.27 30.01
N ASP A 298 -12.77 20.08 29.22
CA ASP A 298 -13.98 20.91 29.33
C ASP A 298 -14.70 20.74 30.68
N ILE A 299 -14.71 19.52 31.25
CA ILE A 299 -15.31 19.25 32.57
C ILE A 299 -14.45 19.84 33.70
N GLU A 300 -13.12 19.79 33.59
CA GLU A 300 -12.22 20.40 34.58
C GLU A 300 -12.34 21.94 34.61
N VAL A 301 -12.54 22.58 33.45
CA VAL A 301 -12.75 24.03 33.34
C VAL A 301 -14.10 24.47 33.93
N LEU A 302 -15.17 23.68 33.78
CA LEU A 302 -16.51 23.99 34.32
C LEU A 302 -16.59 24.00 35.86
N ILE A 303 -15.58 23.44 36.53
CA ILE A 303 -15.58 23.14 37.97
C ILE A 303 -14.52 23.98 38.73
N ALA A 304 -13.73 24.80 38.05
CA ALA A 304 -12.65 25.62 38.63
C ALA A 304 -13.09 26.83 39.50
N SER A 305 -14.29 26.79 40.10
CA SER A 305 -14.75 27.79 41.08
C SER A 305 -14.55 27.26 42.52
N SER A 306 -14.31 28.17 43.47
CA SER A 306 -13.64 27.95 44.76
C SER A 306 -14.34 27.03 45.79
N ASN A 307 -15.35 26.24 45.45
CA ASN A 307 -16.03 25.31 46.37
C ASN A 307 -16.60 24.03 45.69
N ALA A 308 -15.90 23.53 44.68
CA ALA A 308 -16.34 22.40 43.85
C ALA A 308 -16.22 20.99 44.49
N PRO A 309 -17.03 20.00 44.04
CA PRO A 309 -16.89 18.60 44.45
C PRO A 309 -15.50 18.04 44.07
N LYS A 310 -14.93 17.22 44.96
CA LYS A 310 -13.56 16.70 44.81
C LYS A 310 -13.46 15.68 43.67
N LEU A 311 -12.44 15.80 42.82
CA LEU A 311 -12.10 14.77 41.84
C LEU A 311 -11.44 13.59 42.55
N PHE A 312 -12.11 12.43 42.54
CA PHE A 312 -11.56 11.18 43.03
C PHE A 312 -10.99 10.34 41.89
N THR A 313 -9.94 9.58 42.18
CA THR A 313 -9.43 8.57 41.25
C THR A 313 -10.18 7.25 41.43
N TYR A 314 -10.34 6.47 40.35
CA TYR A 314 -10.99 5.15 40.42
C TYR A 314 -10.32 4.25 41.46
N ARG A 315 -8.99 4.31 41.56
CA ARG A 315 -8.20 3.53 42.54
C ARG A 315 -8.56 3.87 43.98
N GLN A 316 -8.83 5.14 44.30
CA GLN A 316 -9.25 5.55 45.64
C GLN A 316 -10.65 5.02 45.98
N LEU A 317 -11.61 5.16 45.07
CA LEU A 317 -12.98 4.69 45.29
C LEU A 317 -13.07 3.17 45.32
N SER A 318 -12.36 2.48 44.44
CA SER A 318 -12.26 1.02 44.45
C SER A 318 -11.68 0.51 45.78
N LYS A 319 -10.64 1.17 46.31
CA LYS A 319 -10.10 0.82 47.64
C LYS A 319 -11.12 1.08 48.76
N ALA A 320 -11.82 2.21 48.71
CA ALA A 320 -12.82 2.58 49.72
C ALA A 320 -14.02 1.61 49.74
N THR A 321 -14.44 1.09 48.58
CA THR A 321 -15.58 0.17 48.45
C THR A 321 -15.18 -1.32 48.51
N ARG A 322 -13.90 -1.64 48.77
CA ARG A 322 -13.32 -3.00 48.70
C ARG A 322 -13.58 -3.65 47.33
N ASN A 323 -13.17 -2.98 46.27
CA ASN A 323 -13.36 -3.34 44.86
C ASN A 323 -14.84 -3.53 44.49
N PHE A 324 -15.72 -2.65 44.97
CA PHE A 324 -17.17 -2.74 44.72
C PHE A 324 -17.76 -4.09 45.12
N SER A 325 -17.34 -4.60 46.29
CA SER A 325 -17.81 -5.88 46.82
C SER A 325 -19.33 -5.87 47.03
N LYS A 326 -19.99 -7.00 46.74
CA LYS A 326 -21.43 -7.21 46.99
C LYS A 326 -21.82 -6.99 48.46
N VAL A 327 -20.89 -7.18 49.39
CA VAL A 327 -21.11 -6.96 50.84
C VAL A 327 -21.35 -5.48 51.15
N ASN A 328 -20.81 -4.57 50.33
CA ASN A 328 -20.97 -3.13 50.48
C ASN A 328 -22.09 -2.58 49.58
N LEU A 329 -22.87 -3.42 48.90
CA LEU A 329 -23.94 -2.96 48.02
C LEU A 329 -25.12 -2.45 48.86
N LEU A 330 -25.45 -1.18 48.71
CA LEU A 330 -26.58 -0.53 49.39
C LEU A 330 -27.88 -0.67 48.58
N GLY A 331 -27.78 -0.67 47.25
CA GLY A 331 -28.93 -0.83 46.38
C GLY A 331 -28.55 -0.83 44.89
N THR A 332 -29.45 -1.37 44.07
CA THR A 332 -29.33 -1.42 42.60
C THR A 332 -30.64 -0.96 41.97
N GLY A 333 -30.57 -0.07 40.99
CA GLY A 333 -31.74 0.42 40.25
C GLY A 333 -31.40 0.81 38.82
N GLY A 334 -32.36 1.43 38.12
CA GLY A 334 -32.19 1.87 36.72
C GLY A 334 -31.04 2.87 36.51
N PHE A 335 -30.66 3.59 37.57
CA PHE A 335 -29.57 4.57 37.57
C PHE A 335 -28.20 3.98 37.97
N GLY A 336 -28.12 2.65 38.15
CA GLY A 336 -26.89 1.95 38.49
C GLY A 336 -26.87 1.34 39.88
N SER A 337 -25.68 1.15 40.43
CA SER A 337 -25.45 0.45 41.71
C SER A 337 -24.78 1.37 42.73
N VAL A 338 -25.26 1.37 43.97
CA VAL A 338 -24.72 2.21 45.05
C VAL A 338 -23.98 1.36 46.06
N TYR A 339 -22.74 1.73 46.37
CA TYR A 339 -21.86 1.00 47.29
C TYR A 339 -21.46 1.85 48.49
N LYS A 340 -21.45 1.26 49.68
CA LYS A 340 -20.87 1.84 50.89
C LYS A 340 -19.34 1.84 50.78
N GLY A 341 -18.72 2.97 51.06
CA GLY A 341 -17.28 3.14 51.10
C GLY A 341 -16.81 3.80 52.38
N VAL A 342 -15.57 3.51 52.79
CA VAL A 342 -14.90 4.19 53.90
C VAL A 342 -13.61 4.81 53.38
N THR A 343 -13.50 6.13 53.46
CA THR A 343 -12.33 6.89 52.99
C THR A 343 -11.35 7.11 54.14
N LYS A 344 -10.04 7.14 53.84
CA LYS A 344 -9.00 7.53 54.82
C LYS A 344 -8.77 9.04 54.73
N ASP A 345 -9.06 9.75 55.82
CA ASP A 345 -8.80 11.17 56.11
C ASP A 345 -9.39 12.25 55.16
N PRO A 346 -10.37 13.08 55.61
CA PRO A 346 -11.19 12.92 56.82
C PRO A 346 -12.12 11.70 56.68
N HIS A 347 -12.75 11.25 57.75
CA HIS A 347 -13.42 9.94 57.88
C HIS A 347 -14.96 9.94 57.65
N PRO A 348 -15.55 10.46 56.55
CA PRO A 348 -16.96 10.18 56.31
C PRO A 348 -17.11 8.78 55.70
N THR A 349 -18.13 8.06 56.17
CA THR A 349 -18.70 6.96 55.39
C THR A 349 -19.32 7.59 54.15
N ILE A 350 -19.00 7.06 52.97
CA ILE A 350 -19.46 7.58 51.69
C ILE A 350 -20.37 6.57 51.00
N ALA A 351 -21.28 7.07 50.17
CA ALA A 351 -22.05 6.29 49.22
C ALA A 351 -21.52 6.56 47.81
N VAL A 352 -21.01 5.52 47.14
CA VAL A 352 -20.47 5.60 45.79
C VAL A 352 -21.50 5.04 44.82
N LYS A 353 -22.15 5.92 44.06
CA LYS A 353 -23.10 5.57 43.00
C LYS A 353 -22.32 5.32 41.71
N LYS A 354 -22.29 4.07 41.27
CA LYS A 354 -21.72 3.63 39.99
C LYS A 354 -22.82 3.65 38.94
N ILE A 355 -22.74 4.60 38.00
CA ILE A 355 -23.70 4.73 36.91
C ILE A 355 -23.42 3.64 35.87
N SER A 356 -24.48 3.02 35.34
CA SER A 356 -24.33 2.03 34.28
C SER A 356 -23.89 2.72 32.99
N SER A 357 -22.66 2.48 32.54
CA SER A 357 -22.03 3.12 31.37
C SER A 357 -22.62 2.70 30.01
N THR A 358 -23.64 1.84 30.00
CA THR A 358 -24.19 1.22 28.79
C THR A 358 -25.16 2.09 27.99
N SER A 359 -25.51 3.31 28.42
CA SER A 359 -26.43 4.18 27.68
C SER A 359 -25.96 5.64 27.59
N LYS A 360 -26.23 6.29 26.45
CA LYS A 360 -26.05 7.75 26.26
C LYS A 360 -26.89 8.60 27.22
N GLN A 361 -27.88 7.98 27.88
CA GLN A 361 -28.75 8.63 28.86
C GLN A 361 -28.03 8.75 30.21
N GLY A 362 -27.29 7.73 30.65
CA GLY A 362 -26.55 7.75 31.91
C GLY A 362 -25.43 8.80 31.96
N GLU A 363 -24.78 9.07 30.82
CA GLU A 363 -23.77 10.15 30.72
C GLU A 363 -24.39 11.54 30.90
N LYS A 364 -25.61 11.76 30.37
CA LYS A 364 -26.34 13.02 30.55
C LYS A 364 -26.80 13.22 31.99
N GLU A 365 -27.30 12.17 32.64
CA GLU A 365 -27.72 12.20 34.04
C GLU A 365 -26.53 12.47 34.96
N TYR A 366 -25.39 11.82 34.70
CA TYR A 366 -24.14 12.06 35.41
C TYR A 366 -23.66 13.52 35.31
N LEU A 367 -23.69 14.10 34.11
CA LEU A 367 -23.30 15.50 33.89
C LEU A 367 -24.30 16.48 34.53
N ALA A 368 -25.60 16.22 34.41
CA ALA A 368 -26.63 17.04 35.04
C ALA A 368 -26.47 17.07 36.56
N GLU A 369 -26.24 15.90 37.17
CA GLU A 369 -26.05 15.77 38.60
C GLU A 369 -24.81 16.58 39.06
N ILE A 370 -23.64 16.42 38.43
CA ILE A 370 -22.42 17.21 38.76
C ILE A 370 -22.64 18.72 38.61
N CYS A 371 -23.27 19.15 37.51
CA CYS A 371 -23.46 20.57 37.21
C CYS A 371 -24.49 21.24 38.14
N THR A 372 -25.53 20.52 38.56
CA THR A 372 -26.64 21.05 39.36
C THR A 372 -26.35 20.94 40.86
N ILE A 373 -26.22 19.74 41.42
CA ILE A 373 -26.04 19.57 42.88
C ILE A 373 -24.67 20.06 43.36
N GLY A 374 -23.67 20.07 42.48
CA GLY A 374 -22.32 20.56 42.80
C GLY A 374 -22.29 22.04 43.22
N ARG A 375 -23.31 22.83 42.86
CA ARG A 375 -23.42 24.27 43.16
C ARG A 375 -24.45 24.59 44.24
N LEU A 376 -25.28 23.63 44.62
CA LEU A 376 -26.38 23.81 45.58
C LEU A 376 -25.92 23.40 46.97
N ARG A 377 -26.27 24.20 47.98
CA ARG A 377 -25.90 23.95 49.39
C ARG A 377 -27.11 24.24 50.27
N HIS A 378 -27.74 23.18 50.78
CA HIS A 378 -28.86 23.30 51.69
C HIS A 378 -28.89 22.10 52.64
N LYS A 379 -29.28 22.32 53.91
CA LYS A 379 -29.28 21.32 54.99
C LYS A 379 -30.20 20.11 54.73
N ASN A 380 -31.15 20.23 53.80
CA ASN A 380 -32.08 19.17 53.41
C ASN A 380 -31.82 18.66 51.97
N LEU A 381 -30.62 18.90 51.42
CA LEU A 381 -30.18 18.33 50.14
C LEU A 381 -29.02 17.36 50.36
N LEU A 382 -29.04 16.24 49.65
CA LEU A 382 -27.97 15.25 49.74
C LEU A 382 -26.72 15.76 49.01
N GLN A 383 -25.69 16.10 49.79
CA GLN A 383 -24.50 16.75 49.27
C GLN A 383 -23.62 15.80 48.43
N LEU A 384 -23.32 16.20 47.19
CA LEU A 384 -22.27 15.57 46.39
C LEU A 384 -20.90 15.99 46.90
N GLN A 385 -20.12 15.02 47.36
CA GLN A 385 -18.77 15.20 47.89
C GLN A 385 -17.71 15.15 46.78
N GLY A 386 -17.97 14.39 45.72
CA GLY A 386 -17.05 14.28 44.60
C GLY A 386 -17.51 13.38 43.48
N TRP A 387 -16.68 13.28 42.46
CA TRP A 387 -16.97 12.51 41.25
C TRP A 387 -15.71 11.84 40.72
N CYS A 388 -15.88 10.83 39.87
CA CYS A 388 -14.80 10.16 39.18
C CYS A 388 -15.25 9.75 37.77
N HIS A 389 -14.47 10.15 36.77
CA HIS A 389 -14.59 9.71 35.38
C HIS A 389 -13.24 9.13 34.97
N ASP A 390 -13.13 7.81 35.00
CA ASP A 390 -11.91 7.09 34.62
C ASP A 390 -12.27 5.72 34.05
N ARG A 391 -11.54 5.25 33.03
CA ARG A 391 -11.72 3.95 32.38
C ARG A 391 -13.17 3.62 31.92
N ASP A 392 -13.87 4.60 31.37
CA ASP A 392 -15.28 4.48 30.93
C ASP A 392 -16.28 4.17 32.08
N GLU A 393 -15.86 4.38 33.33
CA GLU A 393 -16.70 4.24 34.52
C GLU A 393 -17.05 5.62 35.08
N LEU A 394 -18.36 5.85 35.27
CA LEU A 394 -18.92 7.09 35.80
C LEU A 394 -19.37 6.86 37.26
N LEU A 395 -18.74 7.58 38.19
CA LEU A 395 -18.92 7.39 39.63
C LEU A 395 -19.21 8.72 40.32
N LEU A 396 -20.24 8.73 41.16
CA LEU A 396 -20.60 9.87 42.02
C LEU A 396 -20.44 9.49 43.50
N VAL A 397 -19.95 10.44 44.29
CA VAL A 397 -19.61 10.22 45.70
C VAL A 397 -20.49 11.12 46.56
N TYR A 398 -21.35 10.50 47.35
CA TYR A 398 -22.27 11.13 48.29
C TYR A 398 -21.86 10.86 49.73
N GLU A 399 -22.39 11.67 50.63
CA GLU A 399 -22.42 11.36 52.05
C GLU A 399 -23.32 10.13 52.31
N TYR A 400 -22.90 9.25 53.23
CA TYR A 400 -23.67 8.06 53.58
C TYR A 400 -24.77 8.38 54.59
N MET A 401 -25.99 8.00 54.25
CA MET A 401 -27.17 8.17 55.09
C MET A 401 -27.49 6.85 55.81
N PRO A 402 -27.36 6.78 57.15
CA PRO A 402 -27.44 5.52 57.89
C PRO A 402 -28.85 4.94 57.96
N ASN A 403 -29.88 5.78 57.98
CA ASN A 403 -31.29 5.36 58.09
C ASN A 403 -31.93 5.05 56.72
N GLY A 404 -31.16 5.15 55.63
CA GLY A 404 -31.59 4.79 54.28
C GLY A 404 -32.64 5.73 53.69
N SER A 405 -33.39 5.25 52.71
CA SER A 405 -34.44 5.98 52.02
C SER A 405 -35.79 5.89 52.74
N LEU A 406 -36.64 6.92 52.57
CA LEU A 406 -37.95 7.03 53.21
C LEU A 406 -38.91 5.91 52.81
N ASP A 407 -38.75 5.33 51.62
CA ASP A 407 -39.58 4.23 51.10
C ASP A 407 -39.60 2.99 52.02
N ARG A 408 -38.54 2.78 52.80
CA ARG A 408 -38.46 1.70 53.78
C ARG A 408 -39.53 1.82 54.87
N TYR A 409 -39.89 3.04 55.24
CA TYR A 409 -40.82 3.33 56.34
C TYR A 409 -42.28 3.48 55.86
N ILE A 410 -42.51 3.52 54.55
CA ILE A 410 -43.85 3.65 53.96
C ILE A 410 -44.35 2.24 53.56
N GLY A 411 -45.25 1.70 54.37
CA GLY A 411 -46.01 0.47 54.03
C GLY A 411 -45.35 -0.86 54.40
N LYS A 412 -44.23 -0.89 55.12
CA LYS A 412 -43.46 -2.13 55.43
C LYS A 412 -43.21 -2.42 56.92
N GLY A 413 -44.05 -1.91 57.83
CA GLY A 413 -44.10 -2.37 59.24
C GLY A 413 -43.16 -1.67 60.23
N GLU A 414 -42.13 -0.95 59.77
CA GLU A 414 -41.36 0.00 60.60
C GLU A 414 -42.01 1.39 60.52
N PHE A 415 -42.86 1.73 61.49
CA PHE A 415 -43.61 3.00 61.47
C PHE A 415 -42.85 4.12 62.18
N LEU A 416 -42.64 5.23 61.48
CA LEU A 416 -42.18 6.49 62.09
C LEU A 416 -43.31 7.12 62.90
N ASP A 417 -42.98 7.74 64.03
CA ASP A 417 -43.90 8.54 64.83
C ASP A 417 -44.31 9.83 64.10
N TRP A 418 -45.45 10.39 64.49
CA TRP A 418 -46.01 11.56 63.81
C TRP A 418 -45.07 12.77 63.82
N THR A 419 -44.34 12.97 64.93
CA THR A 419 -43.39 14.08 65.07
C THR A 419 -42.25 13.97 64.05
N THR A 420 -41.69 12.77 63.87
CA THR A 420 -40.64 12.54 62.87
C THR A 420 -41.17 12.68 61.44
N ARG A 421 -42.40 12.22 61.15
CA ARG A 421 -43.02 12.43 59.83
C ARG A 421 -43.18 13.90 59.49
N TYR A 422 -43.67 14.69 60.44
CA TYR A 422 -43.80 16.14 60.28
C TYR A 422 -42.43 16.79 60.03
N LYS A 423 -41.40 16.38 60.78
CA LYS A 423 -40.02 16.84 60.61
C LYS A 423 -39.47 16.55 59.21
N ILE A 424 -39.71 15.35 58.68
CA ILE A 424 -39.32 14.95 57.32
C ILE A 424 -40.04 15.80 56.26
N LEU A 425 -41.35 15.99 56.40
CA LEU A 425 -42.14 16.82 55.47
C LEU A 425 -41.66 18.27 55.46
N MET A 426 -41.41 18.85 56.63
CA MET A 426 -40.86 20.20 56.76
C MET A 426 -39.48 20.33 56.12
N GLY A 427 -38.61 19.32 56.31
CA GLY A 427 -37.30 19.27 55.65
C GLY A 427 -37.40 19.21 54.13
N LEU A 428 -38.32 18.39 53.60
CA LEU A 428 -38.55 18.28 52.17
C LEU A 428 -39.12 19.57 51.58
N ALA A 429 -40.08 20.21 52.26
CA ALA A 429 -40.61 21.51 51.85
C ALA A 429 -39.51 22.58 51.82
N SER A 430 -38.65 22.62 52.84
CA SER A 430 -37.50 23.53 52.89
C SER A 430 -36.53 23.30 51.73
N ALA A 431 -36.27 22.04 51.37
CA ALA A 431 -35.43 21.72 50.21
C ALA A 431 -36.05 22.20 48.89
N LEU A 432 -37.36 22.04 48.70
CA LEU A 432 -38.04 22.46 47.48
C LEU A 432 -38.11 23.98 47.33
N VAL A 433 -38.41 24.70 48.42
CA VAL A 433 -38.37 26.18 48.43
C VAL A 433 -36.98 26.68 48.06
N TYR A 434 -35.93 26.08 48.63
CA TYR A 434 -34.56 26.44 48.29
C TYR A 434 -34.25 26.24 46.80
N LEU A 435 -34.66 25.11 46.23
CA LEU A 435 -34.44 24.80 44.81
C LEU A 435 -35.22 25.72 43.87
N HIS A 436 -36.43 26.12 44.23
CA HIS A 436 -37.30 26.90 43.35
C HIS A 436 -37.09 28.41 43.48
N GLU A 437 -36.78 28.91 44.69
CA GLU A 437 -36.81 30.35 44.98
C GLU A 437 -35.46 30.91 45.45
N GLU A 438 -34.69 30.16 46.26
CA GLU A 438 -33.54 30.73 46.98
C GLU A 438 -32.17 30.50 46.30
N CYS A 439 -32.04 29.51 45.41
CA CYS A 439 -30.75 29.12 44.82
C CYS A 439 -30.30 29.95 43.60
N GLY A 440 -30.91 31.12 43.39
CA GLY A 440 -30.55 32.12 42.37
C GLY A 440 -31.02 31.79 40.94
N ASN A 441 -30.96 30.53 40.53
CA ASN A 441 -31.58 30.02 39.29
C ASN A 441 -32.55 28.90 39.66
N PRO A 442 -33.86 29.02 39.36
CA PRO A 442 -34.82 27.99 39.74
C PRO A 442 -34.45 26.62 39.16
N VAL A 443 -34.31 25.60 40.01
CA VAL A 443 -34.02 24.22 39.63
C VAL A 443 -35.25 23.36 39.88
N VAL A 444 -35.77 22.70 38.84
CA VAL A 444 -36.85 21.71 39.00
C VAL A 444 -36.22 20.33 39.17
N HIS A 445 -36.59 19.60 40.23
CA HIS A 445 -35.98 18.31 40.53
C HIS A 445 -36.54 17.17 39.67
N ARG A 446 -37.86 17.15 39.43
CA ARG A 446 -38.57 16.21 38.52
C ARG A 446 -38.58 14.73 38.92
N ASP A 447 -38.01 14.36 40.07
CA ASP A 447 -37.98 12.97 40.56
C ASP A 447 -38.13 12.92 42.09
N VAL A 448 -39.06 13.73 42.62
CA VAL A 448 -39.38 13.73 44.05
C VAL A 448 -40.23 12.50 44.36
N LYS A 449 -39.60 11.49 44.97
CA LYS A 449 -40.25 10.25 45.40
C LYS A 449 -39.60 9.74 46.70
N PRO A 450 -40.29 8.90 47.50
CA PRO A 450 -39.76 8.39 48.76
C PRO A 450 -38.38 7.72 48.65
N ASN A 451 -38.08 7.06 47.52
CA ASN A 451 -36.78 6.41 47.28
C ASN A 451 -35.61 7.40 47.19
N ASN A 452 -35.89 8.66 46.86
CA ASN A 452 -34.90 9.72 46.66
C ASN A 452 -34.78 10.65 47.88
N VAL A 453 -35.59 10.40 48.92
CA VAL A 453 -35.50 11.11 50.20
C VAL A 453 -34.72 10.24 51.16
N MET A 454 -33.48 10.62 51.45
CA MET A 454 -32.60 9.91 52.37
C MET A 454 -32.71 10.48 53.79
N LEU A 455 -32.50 9.64 54.79
CA LEU A 455 -32.60 9.99 56.21
C LEU A 455 -31.23 9.88 56.89
N ASP A 456 -30.81 10.96 57.55
CA ASP A 456 -29.61 10.97 58.39
C ASP A 456 -29.85 10.24 59.73
N SER A 457 -28.86 10.25 60.63
CA SER A 457 -28.96 9.61 61.96
C SER A 457 -30.10 10.15 62.83
N ASP A 458 -30.50 11.41 62.65
CA ASP A 458 -31.53 12.11 63.44
C ASP A 458 -32.88 12.19 62.69
N TYR A 459 -33.04 11.36 61.65
CA TYR A 459 -34.22 11.33 60.78
C TYR A 459 -34.54 12.66 60.09
N ASN A 460 -33.53 13.50 59.82
CA ASN A 460 -33.70 14.65 58.93
C ASN A 460 -33.70 14.19 57.46
N ALA A 461 -34.66 14.72 56.70
CA ALA A 461 -34.79 14.45 55.28
C ALA A 461 -33.75 15.18 54.43
N HIS A 462 -33.11 14.44 53.54
CA HIS A 462 -32.18 14.93 52.53
C HIS A 462 -32.65 14.46 51.15
N LEU A 463 -33.05 15.41 50.29
CA LEU A 463 -33.46 15.12 48.92
C LEU A 463 -32.23 14.90 48.05
N GLY A 464 -32.18 13.77 47.35
CA GLY A 464 -31.09 13.40 46.42
C GLY A 464 -31.60 12.93 45.06
N ASP A 465 -30.66 12.51 44.22
CA ASP A 465 -30.89 12.05 42.84
C ASP A 465 -31.36 13.15 41.86
N PHE A 466 -30.43 14.06 41.55
CA PHE A 466 -30.64 15.18 40.63
C PHE A 466 -30.41 14.80 39.15
N GLY A 467 -30.33 13.51 38.81
CA GLY A 467 -30.03 13.06 37.45
C GLY A 467 -31.01 13.56 36.38
N LEU A 468 -32.24 13.90 36.77
CA LEU A 468 -33.27 14.46 35.90
C LEU A 468 -33.53 15.96 36.12
N ALA A 469 -32.78 16.59 37.04
CA ALA A 469 -32.98 17.97 37.39
C ALA A 469 -32.64 18.91 36.23
N ARG A 470 -33.35 20.03 36.14
CA ARG A 470 -33.13 21.04 35.11
C ARG A 470 -33.18 22.44 35.68
N LEU A 471 -32.22 23.26 35.25
CA LEU A 471 -32.25 24.71 35.47
C LEU A 471 -33.32 25.33 34.57
N LEU A 472 -34.22 26.11 35.15
CA LEU A 472 -35.12 26.99 34.42
C LEU A 472 -34.33 28.26 34.07
N GLN A 473 -33.81 28.33 32.84
CA GLN A 473 -33.33 29.59 32.30
C GLN A 473 -34.55 30.41 31.86
N ASN A 474 -34.65 31.64 32.40
CA ASN A 474 -35.51 32.67 31.82
C ASN A 474 -34.90 33.09 30.47
N GLU A 475 -35.23 32.35 29.42
CA GLU A 475 -35.55 32.86 28.08
C GLU A 475 -35.79 31.69 27.10
N ALA A 476 -36.96 31.73 26.47
CA ALA A 476 -37.37 31.07 25.23
C ALA A 476 -36.78 29.69 24.85
N ALA A 477 -37.65 28.68 24.94
CA ALA A 477 -37.71 27.51 24.06
C ALA A 477 -36.49 26.57 23.98
N SER A 478 -36.46 25.60 24.90
CA SER A 478 -35.93 24.27 24.60
C SER A 478 -36.96 23.21 25.01
N VAL A 479 -37.96 23.02 24.15
CA VAL A 479 -38.83 21.84 24.15
C VAL A 479 -37.94 20.61 24.02
N THR A 480 -37.91 19.76 25.04
CA THR A 480 -37.30 18.43 24.95
C THR A 480 -38.40 17.41 25.11
N THR A 481 -38.83 16.86 23.99
CA THR A 481 -39.60 15.63 23.86
C THR A 481 -38.79 14.49 24.47
N MET A 482 -39.22 13.96 25.61
CA MET A 482 -39.14 12.54 25.99
C MET A 482 -39.86 12.37 27.33
N ILE A 483 -40.93 11.59 27.32
CA ILE A 483 -41.70 11.20 28.51
C ILE A 483 -40.80 10.33 29.38
N ALA A 484 -40.51 10.77 30.61
CA ALA A 484 -39.85 9.96 31.63
C ALA A 484 -40.88 9.61 32.71
N GLY A 485 -41.20 8.33 32.82
CA GLY A 485 -42.09 7.75 33.83
C GLY A 485 -42.05 6.23 33.71
N THR A 486 -41.93 5.52 34.83
CA THR A 486 -41.90 4.05 34.86
C THR A 486 -43.30 3.49 34.55
N PRO A 487 -43.46 2.55 33.59
CA PRO A 487 -44.78 2.07 33.19
C PRO A 487 -45.28 1.02 34.20
N GLY A 488 -46.37 1.35 34.90
CA GLY A 488 -47.06 0.41 35.78
C GLY A 488 -48.43 0.92 36.21
N SER A 489 -49.47 0.23 35.74
CA SER A 489 -50.91 0.39 36.04
C SER A 489 -51.65 1.51 35.30
N ARG A 490 -52.25 1.14 34.16
CA ARG A 490 -53.39 1.85 33.52
C ARG A 490 -54.68 1.56 34.31
N PRO A 491 -55.68 2.47 34.31
CA PRO A 491 -56.71 2.42 33.27
C PRO A 491 -56.90 3.75 32.52
N LEU A 492 -57.66 3.62 31.42
CA LEU A 492 -57.96 4.57 30.36
C LEU A 492 -58.54 5.92 30.82
N ALA A 493 -58.12 7.01 30.17
CA ALA A 493 -59.01 7.89 29.41
C ALA A 493 -58.19 8.79 28.47
N VAL A 494 -58.78 9.06 27.31
CA VAL A 494 -58.17 9.54 26.08
C VAL A 494 -58.13 11.08 26.02
N CYS A 495 -57.03 11.59 25.45
CA CYS A 495 -56.80 12.91 24.87
C CYS A 495 -57.29 14.16 25.62
N LEU A 496 -56.33 14.98 26.06
CA LEU A 496 -56.16 16.33 25.49
C LEU A 496 -54.69 16.73 25.64
N SER A 497 -54.07 16.90 24.48
CA SER A 497 -52.74 17.43 24.28
C SER A 497 -52.61 18.85 24.82
N PHE A 498 -51.87 19.01 25.93
CA PHE A 498 -51.22 20.26 26.26
C PHE A 498 -49.76 20.00 26.57
N SER A 499 -48.91 20.71 25.84
CA SER A 499 -47.53 21.02 26.18
C SER A 499 -47.46 21.38 27.67
N SER A 500 -46.96 20.48 28.51
CA SER A 500 -46.64 20.81 29.90
C SER A 500 -45.31 21.55 29.90
N SER A 501 -45.37 22.88 29.92
CA SER A 501 -44.25 23.72 30.33
C SER A 501 -43.75 23.22 31.69
N ALA A 502 -42.42 23.17 31.85
CA ALA A 502 -41.82 22.80 33.12
C ALA A 502 -42.16 23.89 34.15
N SER A 503 -43.11 23.62 35.04
CA SER A 503 -43.53 24.55 36.10
C SER A 503 -43.23 23.95 37.47
N THR A 504 -42.91 24.81 38.43
CA THR A 504 -42.71 24.51 39.86
C THR A 504 -43.86 23.69 40.47
N THR A 505 -45.06 23.77 39.88
CA THR A 505 -46.25 23.01 40.26
C THR A 505 -46.14 21.49 40.10
N THR A 506 -45.21 20.97 39.27
CA THR A 506 -45.00 19.51 39.07
C THR A 506 -44.31 18.81 40.24
N ASP A 507 -43.40 19.50 40.94
CA ASP A 507 -42.77 18.99 42.17
C ASP A 507 -43.73 19.11 43.40
N PHE A 508 -44.71 20.02 43.33
CA PHE A 508 -45.71 20.22 44.39
C PHE A 508 -46.83 19.16 44.38
N THR A 509 -47.25 18.68 43.20
CA THR A 509 -48.27 17.62 43.07
C THR A 509 -47.76 16.23 43.43
N SER A 510 -46.46 15.97 43.22
CA SER A 510 -45.80 14.71 43.63
C SER A 510 -45.58 14.62 45.15
N SER A 511 -45.30 15.76 45.82
CA SER A 511 -45.20 15.84 47.27
C SER A 511 -46.56 15.79 48.00
N THR A 512 -47.65 16.25 47.39
CA THR A 512 -49.01 16.11 47.97
C THR A 512 -49.53 14.67 47.94
N ALA A 513 -49.08 13.84 46.99
CA ALA A 513 -49.42 12.41 46.93
C ALA A 513 -48.85 11.61 48.12
N LEU A 514 -47.77 12.08 48.76
CA LEU A 514 -47.23 11.49 49.99
C LEU A 514 -48.18 11.62 51.20
N CYS A 515 -49.12 12.57 51.18
CA CYS A 515 -49.99 12.87 52.33
C CYS A 515 -51.33 12.12 52.35
N ARG A 516 -51.77 11.50 51.24
CA ARG A 516 -53.06 10.78 51.17
C ARG A 516 -52.90 9.30 51.50
N GLY A 517 -52.57 9.00 52.75
CA GLY A 517 -52.83 7.70 53.37
C GLY A 517 -54.15 7.73 54.11
N HIS A 518 -55.16 7.05 53.55
CA HIS A 518 -56.53 6.81 54.07
C HIS A 518 -57.60 7.90 53.85
N THR A 519 -58.53 7.62 52.93
CA THR A 519 -59.99 7.60 53.18
C THR A 519 -60.69 6.65 52.18
N LYS A 520 -61.75 5.97 52.64
CA LYS A 520 -62.46 4.85 52.00
C LYS A 520 -63.51 5.32 50.95
N SER A 521 -63.44 4.73 49.75
CA SER A 521 -64.50 4.20 48.84
C SER A 521 -65.89 4.88 48.63
N PHE A 522 -66.24 5.00 47.33
CA PHE A 522 -67.55 5.05 46.61
C PHE A 522 -68.27 6.42 46.39
N PRO A 523 -69.11 6.58 45.32
CA PRO A 523 -68.82 6.52 43.87
C PRO A 523 -69.35 7.75 43.07
N ASP A 524 -69.11 7.74 41.75
CA ASP A 524 -69.54 8.68 40.70
C ASP A 524 -71.01 9.15 40.76
N GLU A 525 -71.27 10.41 40.35
CA GLU A 525 -72.10 10.72 39.16
C GLU A 525 -72.26 12.24 38.88
N THR A 526 -72.37 12.57 37.58
CA THR A 526 -73.01 13.76 36.94
C THR A 526 -72.36 15.14 37.18
N THR A 527 -71.57 15.70 36.24
CA THR A 527 -72.02 16.49 35.06
C THR A 527 -73.17 17.45 35.33
N VAL A 528 -72.95 18.76 35.18
CA VAL A 528 -73.79 19.73 34.41
C VAL A 528 -73.41 21.20 34.73
N HIS A 529 -72.93 21.85 33.67
CA HIS A 529 -73.22 23.21 33.16
C HIS A 529 -72.94 24.54 33.90
N TYR A 530 -72.23 25.35 33.11
CA TYR A 530 -72.48 26.73 32.67
C TYR A 530 -72.21 27.95 33.57
N ASP A 531 -71.40 28.81 32.95
CA ASP A 531 -71.60 30.25 32.72
C ASP A 531 -71.27 31.30 33.79
N GLN A 532 -70.40 32.20 33.33
CA GLN A 532 -70.35 33.65 33.54
C GLN A 532 -70.04 34.17 34.96
N LEU A 533 -68.77 34.52 35.20
CA LEU A 533 -68.21 35.89 35.06
C LEU A 533 -66.69 35.88 35.26
#